data_AF-A0A923CA17-F1
#
_entry.id   AF-A0A923CA17-F1
#
_cell.length_a   1.000
_cell.length_b   1.000
_cell.length_c   1.000
_cell.angle_alpha   90.00
_cell.angle_beta   90.00
_cell.angle_gamma   90.00
#
_symmetry.space_group_name_H-M   'P 1'
#
loop_
_entity.id
_entity.type
_entity.pdbx_description
1 polymer ?
#
loop_
_entity_poly.entity_id
_entity_poly.type
_entity_poly.pdbx_seq_one_letter_code
_entity_poly.pdbx_strand_id
1 'polypeptide(L)'
;PVKRVEPLEMAGKTWLNVLDPGFNLHLREDRIADVWVVEKPTVDGVVTSLEAFDADGELMAMFFGARKPGQVEQAAWRHLLAHLQVLEQPAQDAQTVSA
;
A
#
# COMPACT_ATOMS: atom_id res chain seq x y z
N PRO A 1 10.36 -7.91 11.94
CA PRO A 1 10.07 -6.49 11.66
C PRO A 1 11.03 -6.01 10.57
N VAL A 2 10.59 -5.09 9.70
CA VAL A 2 11.45 -4.50 8.68
C VAL A 2 12.53 -3.64 9.35
N LYS A 3 13.80 -3.74 8.92
CA LYS A 3 14.91 -3.01 9.55
C LYS A 3 15.70 -2.14 8.58
N ARG A 4 15.89 -2.60 7.34
CA ARG A 4 16.75 -1.93 6.36
C ARG A 4 15.94 -1.48 5.16
N VAL A 5 15.49 -0.23 5.20
CA VAL A 5 14.84 0.46 4.08
C VAL A 5 15.86 1.38 3.41
N GLU A 6 16.11 1.19 2.13
CA GLU A 6 17.11 1.94 1.36
C GLU A 6 16.52 2.51 0.07
N PRO A 7 16.20 3.81 0.04
CA PRO A 7 15.95 4.53 -1.19
C PRO A 7 17.20 4.52 -2.08
N LEU A 8 17.03 4.34 -3.38
CA LEU A 8 18.12 4.32 -4.34
C LEU A 8 17.72 5.03 -5.64
N GLU A 9 18.58 5.93 -6.08
CA GLU A 9 18.54 6.52 -7.42
C GLU A 9 19.57 5.84 -8.31
N MET A 10 19.14 5.23 -9.41
CA MET A 10 20.06 4.56 -10.33
C MET A 10 19.61 4.70 -11.79
N ALA A 11 20.47 5.33 -12.60
CA ALA A 11 20.25 5.56 -14.04
C ALA A 11 18.88 6.23 -14.34
N GLY A 12 18.53 7.25 -13.55
CA GLY A 12 17.27 7.99 -13.69
C GLY A 12 16.03 7.23 -13.21
N LYS A 13 16.19 6.28 -12.30
CA LYS A 13 15.11 5.47 -11.73
C LYS A 13 15.14 5.57 -10.22
N THR A 14 13.99 5.84 -9.61
CA THR A 14 13.78 5.88 -8.17
C THR A 14 13.29 4.53 -7.66
N TRP A 15 14.01 3.98 -6.68
CA TRP A 15 13.69 2.70 -6.07
C TRP A 15 13.50 2.83 -4.56
N LEU A 16 12.46 2.19 -4.05
CA LEU A 16 12.32 1.89 -2.63
C LEU A 16 12.73 0.43 -2.41
N ASN A 17 13.74 0.21 -1.57
CA ASN A 17 14.21 -1.14 -1.27
C ASN A 17 14.01 -1.49 0.19
N VAL A 18 13.67 -2.75 0.45
CA VAL A 18 13.85 -3.40 1.75
C VAL A 18 14.90 -4.49 1.57
N LEU A 19 15.99 -4.44 2.34
CA LEU A 19 17.15 -5.35 2.20
C LEU A 19 17.40 -6.12 3.50
N ASP A 20 16.36 -6.76 4.04
CA ASP A 20 16.46 -7.52 5.27
C ASP A 20 16.90 -8.97 5.01
N PRO A 21 17.62 -9.61 5.95
CA PRO A 21 17.86 -11.05 5.88
C PRO A 21 16.53 -11.82 5.86
N GLY A 22 16.27 -12.52 4.75
CA GLY A 22 15.04 -13.32 4.56
C GLY A 22 13.86 -12.57 3.94
N PHE A 23 13.99 -11.26 3.64
CA PHE A 23 12.99 -10.52 2.89
C PHE A 23 13.62 -9.39 2.08
N ASN A 24 13.43 -9.42 0.77
CA ASN A 24 13.85 -8.34 -0.13
C ASN A 24 12.62 -7.80 -0.85
N LEU A 25 12.53 -6.47 -0.91
CA LEU A 25 11.57 -5.74 -1.73
C LEU A 25 12.36 -4.77 -2.62
N HIS A 26 12.02 -4.74 -3.89
CA HIS A 26 12.52 -3.75 -4.85
C HIS A 26 11.33 -3.16 -5.58
N LEU A 27 10.93 -1.95 -5.21
CA LEU A 27 9.77 -1.27 -5.78
C LEU A 27 10.22 -0.07 -6.61
N ARG A 28 9.76 0.01 -7.85
CA ARG A 28 9.96 1.16 -8.74
C ARG A 28 9.00 2.28 -8.36
N GLU A 29 9.42 3.10 -7.41
CA GLU A 29 8.60 4.19 -6.89
C GLU A 29 8.25 5.21 -7.97
N ASP A 30 9.16 5.47 -8.92
CA ASP A 30 8.93 6.34 -10.07
C ASP A 30 7.87 5.81 -11.06
N ARG A 31 7.40 4.58 -10.88
CA ARG A 31 6.34 3.97 -11.71
C ARG A 31 4.99 3.90 -11.02
N ILE A 32 4.91 4.28 -9.76
CA ILE A 32 3.64 4.37 -9.04
C ILE A 32 2.91 5.60 -9.59
N ALA A 33 1.73 5.38 -10.18
CA ALA A 33 0.84 6.45 -10.62
C ALA A 33 -0.14 6.83 -9.52
N ASP A 34 -0.73 5.83 -8.86
CA ASP A 34 -1.75 6.03 -7.83
C ASP A 34 -1.49 5.17 -6.60
N VAL A 35 -1.83 5.73 -5.44
CA VAL A 35 -1.82 5.02 -4.16
C VAL A 35 -3.15 5.21 -3.45
N TRP A 36 -3.76 4.10 -3.04
CA TRP A 36 -5.08 4.07 -2.44
C TRP A 36 -5.06 3.44 -1.06
N VAL A 37 -5.82 4.03 -0.14
CA VAL A 37 -6.21 3.37 1.11
C VAL A 37 -7.56 2.71 0.86
N VAL A 38 -7.62 1.37 0.96
CA VAL A 38 -8.81 0.58 0.64
C VAL A 38 -9.31 -0.14 1.87
N GLU A 39 -10.54 0.15 2.29
CA GLU A 39 -11.23 -0.56 3.36
C GLU A 39 -12.07 -1.71 2.81
N LYS A 40 -11.79 -2.93 3.28
CA LYS A 40 -12.44 -4.16 2.81
C LYS A 40 -13.20 -4.79 3.98
N PRO A 41 -14.53 -4.90 3.92
CA PRO A 41 -15.29 -5.67 4.90
C PRO A 41 -14.88 -7.14 4.84
N THR A 42 -14.56 -7.73 6.00
CA THR A 42 -14.28 -9.17 6.11
C THR A 42 -15.12 -9.78 7.24
N VAL A 43 -15.15 -11.10 7.31
CA VAL A 43 -15.82 -11.83 8.41
C VAL A 43 -15.27 -11.47 9.79
N ASP A 44 -14.00 -11.07 9.86
CA ASP A 44 -13.30 -10.69 11.10
C ASP A 44 -13.35 -9.16 11.36
N GLY A 45 -14.16 -8.42 10.58
CA GLY A 45 -14.24 -6.95 10.60
C GLY A 45 -13.57 -6.30 9.40
N VAL A 46 -13.50 -4.96 9.40
CA VAL A 46 -12.86 -4.20 8.32
C VAL A 46 -11.35 -4.42 8.35
N VAL A 47 -10.75 -4.62 7.18
CA VAL A 47 -9.32 -4.69 6.94
C VAL A 47 -8.94 -3.60 5.94
N THR A 48 -7.88 -2.87 6.22
CA THR A 48 -7.43 -1.73 5.44
C THR A 48 -6.12 -2.06 4.74
N SER A 49 -6.05 -1.90 3.42
CA SER A 49 -4.82 -1.96 2.63
C SER A 49 -4.32 -0.59 2.20
N LEU A 50 -3.01 -0.47 2.01
CA LEU A 50 -2.40 0.54 1.15
C LEU A 50 -2.00 -0.13 -0.16
N GLU A 51 -2.53 0.34 -1.28
CA GLU A 51 -2.39 -0.29 -2.60
C GLU A 51 -1.75 0.67 -3.58
N ALA A 52 -0.68 0.25 -4.24
CA ALA A 52 0.05 1.04 -5.24
C ALA A 52 -0.21 0.47 -6.65
N PHE A 53 -0.55 1.35 -7.59
CA PHE A 53 -0.86 1.02 -8.97
C PHE A 53 0.06 1.77 -9.92
N ASP A 54 0.37 1.17 -11.06
CA ASP A 54 1.09 1.86 -12.14
C ASP A 54 0.15 2.68 -13.03
N ALA A 55 0.72 3.33 -14.04
CA ALA A 55 -0.01 4.22 -14.95
C ALA A 55 -1.03 3.50 -15.84
N ASP A 56 -0.95 2.17 -15.96
CA ASP A 56 -1.90 1.35 -16.69
C ASP A 56 -3.01 0.82 -15.76
N GLY A 57 -2.96 1.17 -14.47
CA GLY A 57 -3.89 0.73 -13.43
C GLY A 57 -3.59 -0.69 -12.92
N GLU A 58 -2.41 -1.24 -13.21
CA GLU A 58 -2.02 -2.57 -12.72
C GLU A 58 -1.51 -2.49 -11.28
N LEU A 59 -1.91 -3.47 -10.46
CA LEU A 59 -1.53 -3.52 -9.05
C LEU A 59 -0.03 -3.88 -8.91
N MET A 60 0.76 -2.97 -8.36
CA MET A 60 2.19 -3.16 -8.13
C MET A 60 2.48 -3.78 -6.76
N ALA A 61 1.82 -3.30 -5.71
CA ALA A 61 2.03 -3.75 -4.34
C ALA A 61 0.82 -3.48 -3.44
N MET A 62 0.64 -4.33 -2.43
CA MET A 62 -0.29 -4.10 -1.33
C MET A 62 0.40 -4.29 0.01
N PHE A 63 0.11 -3.39 0.94
CA PHE A 63 0.59 -3.45 2.31
C PHE A 63 -0.59 -3.58 3.28
N PHE A 64 -0.40 -4.42 4.30
CA PHE A 64 -1.40 -4.69 5.33
C PHE A 64 -0.75 -4.67 6.72
N GLY A 65 -1.53 -4.29 7.72
CA GLY A 65 -1.18 -4.55 9.12
C GLY A 65 -1.11 -6.06 9.37
N ALA A 66 0.02 -6.55 9.87
CA ALA A 66 0.21 -7.97 10.14
C ALA A 66 -0.88 -8.51 11.08
N ARG A 67 -1.53 -9.63 10.77
CA ARG A 67 -2.53 -10.24 11.65
C ARG A 67 -2.59 -11.74 11.43
N LYS A 68 -3.09 -12.46 12.43
CA LYS A 68 -3.46 -13.88 12.26
C LYS A 68 -4.93 -13.97 11.80
N PRO A 69 -5.34 -15.07 11.14
CA PRO A 69 -6.75 -15.32 10.84
C PRO A 69 -7.62 -15.25 12.12
N GLY A 70 -8.82 -14.69 12.02
CA GLY A 70 -9.72 -14.50 13.17
C GLY A 70 -9.38 -13.30 14.06
N GLN A 71 -8.29 -12.57 13.76
CA GLN A 71 -7.93 -11.35 14.49
C GLN A 71 -8.32 -10.10 13.71
N VAL A 72 -8.83 -9.11 14.45
CA VAL A 72 -9.10 -7.77 13.94
C VAL A 72 -7.81 -7.08 13.51
N GLU A 73 -7.95 -6.10 12.63
CA GLU A 73 -6.84 -5.27 12.18
C GLU A 73 -6.14 -4.53 13.33
N GLN A 74 -4.81 -4.44 13.25
CA GLN A 74 -4.02 -3.71 14.23
C GLN A 74 -4.38 -2.22 14.26
N ALA A 75 -4.71 -1.69 15.44
CA ALA A 75 -4.99 -0.27 15.61
C ALA A 75 -3.83 0.64 15.19
N ALA A 76 -2.58 0.21 15.43
CA ALA A 76 -1.38 0.95 15.02
C ALA A 76 -1.28 1.12 13.49
N TRP A 77 -1.73 0.10 12.73
CA TRP A 77 -1.76 0.18 11.27
C TRP A 77 -2.81 1.19 10.78
N ARG A 78 -4.04 1.11 11.31
CA ARG A 78 -5.08 2.11 11.02
C ARG A 78 -4.64 3.52 11.34
N HIS A 79 -4.00 3.70 12.50
CA HIS A 79 -3.51 4.99 12.93
C HIS A 79 -2.40 5.51 12.00
N LEU A 80 -1.50 4.63 11.53
CA LEU A 80 -0.47 5.01 10.56
C LEU A 80 -1.09 5.53 9.26
N LEU A 81 -2.06 4.81 8.70
CA LEU A 81 -2.73 5.20 7.45
C LEU A 81 -3.54 6.51 7.60
N ALA A 82 -4.17 6.73 8.76
CA ALA A 82 -4.94 7.94 9.03
C ALA A 82 -4.10 9.24 9.05
N HIS A 83 -2.76 9.14 9.14
CA HIS A 83 -1.86 10.30 9.06
C HIS A 83 -1.37 10.59 7.63
N LEU A 84 -1.74 9.76 6.66
CA LEU A 84 -1.41 10.06 5.26
C LEU A 84 -2.20 11.28 4.81
N GLN A 85 -1.54 12.15 4.06
CA GLN A 85 -2.21 13.24 3.38
C GLN A 85 -3.07 12.64 2.27
N VAL A 86 -4.40 12.71 2.44
CA VAL A 86 -5.34 12.35 1.39
C VAL A 86 -5.29 13.46 0.35
N LEU A 87 -4.96 13.09 -0.89
CA LEU A 87 -5.10 14.00 -2.02
C LEU A 87 -6.59 14.16 -2.32
N GLU A 88 -7.04 15.40 -2.50
CA GLU A 88 -8.40 15.63 -2.97
C GLU A 88 -8.55 15.00 -4.35
N GLN A 89 -9.50 14.08 -4.49
CA GLN A 89 -9.84 13.54 -5.80
C GLN A 89 -10.62 14.60 -6.57
N PRO A 90 -10.21 14.96 -7.80
CA PRO A 90 -11.16 15.57 -8.70
C PRO A 90 -12.33 14.59 -8.85
N ALA A 91 -13.55 15.06 -8.63
CA ALA A 91 -14.74 14.22 -8.71
C ALA A 91 -14.79 13.52 -10.07
N GLN A 92 -14.46 12.23 -10.10
CA GLN A 92 -14.64 11.36 -11.26
C GLN A 92 -15.58 10.24 -10.83
N ASP A 93 -16.63 10.08 -11.63
CA ASP A 93 -17.81 9.27 -11.35
C ASP A 93 -17.43 7.89 -10.80
N ALA A 94 -17.93 7.60 -9.60
CA ALA A 94 -17.79 6.31 -8.94
C ALA A 94 -18.35 5.20 -9.85
N GLN A 95 -17.50 4.61 -10.68
CA GLN A 95 -17.79 3.33 -11.27
C GLN A 95 -17.62 2.28 -10.18
N THR A 96 -18.76 1.95 -9.57
CA THR A 96 -18.94 0.78 -8.73
C THR A 96 -18.43 -0.44 -9.47
N VAL A 97 -17.25 -0.94 -9.11
CA VAL A 97 -16.83 -2.28 -9.50
C VAL A 97 -17.63 -3.24 -8.63
N SER A 98 -18.76 -3.70 -9.18
CA SER A 98 -19.61 -4.72 -8.56
C SER A 98 -18.96 -6.10 -8.67
N ALA A 99 -18.75 -6.71 -7.50
CA ALA A 99 -18.69 -8.14 -7.13
C ALA A 99 -17.82 -9.10 -7.96
#